data_AF-A0A9E6CP58-F1
#
_entry.id   AF-A0A9E6CP58-F1
#
_cell.length_a   1.000
_cell.length_b   1.000
_cell.length_c   1.000
_cell.angle_alpha   90.00
_cell.angle_beta   90.00
_cell.angle_gamma   90.00
#
_symmetry.space_group_name_H-M   'P 1'
#
loop_
_entity.id
_entity.type
_entity.pdbx_description
1 polymer ?
#
loop_
_entity_poly.entity_id
_entity_poly.type
_entity_poly.pdbx_seq_one_letter_code
_entity_poly.pdbx_strand_id
1 'polypeptide(L)'
;MKILAVDYDGVISDSALKSLFISHNAYCKYFDSGVKKNFGGGLFTFDNWEEMQKEYKKEMDDYRRLRSYIELSGDFFAILKVTEEQIQIKDQQEFIAYRNQLQFDYHFFRELFFKEKEKWQEKSFRKWFF
;
A
#
# COMPACT_ATOMS: atom_id res chain seq x y z
N MET A 1 11.11 16.86 -25.34
CA MET A 1 10.30 15.62 -25.40
C MET A 1 10.33 14.99 -24.01
N LYS A 2 9.20 14.94 -23.29
CA LYS A 2 9.11 14.22 -22.00
C LYS A 2 8.45 12.88 -22.30
N ILE A 3 9.21 11.80 -22.21
CA ILE A 3 8.73 10.44 -22.43
C ILE A 3 7.98 10.02 -21.16
N LEU A 4 6.69 9.73 -21.29
CA LEU A 4 5.90 9.08 -20.24
C LEU A 4 6.07 7.57 -20.44
N ALA A 5 6.89 6.93 -19.62
CA ALA A 5 6.95 5.49 -19.56
C ALA A 5 5.78 5.00 -18.70
N VAL A 6 4.84 4.31 -19.33
CA VAL A 6 3.75 3.61 -18.64
C VAL A 6 4.11 2.13 -18.71
N ASP A 7 4.49 1.54 -17.58
CA ASP A 7 4.71 0.09 -17.50
C ASP A 7 3.39 -0.61 -17.82
N TYR A 8 3.37 -1.31 -18.96
CA TYR A 8 2.17 -1.90 -19.57
C TYR A 8 1.86 -3.32 -19.04
N ASP A 9 2.41 -3.68 -17.88
CA ASP A 9 2.41 -5.08 -17.44
C ASP A 9 1.68 -5.30 -16.10
N GLY A 10 0.96 -4.29 -15.59
CA GLY A 10 0.30 -4.39 -14.28
C GLY A 10 1.27 -4.54 -13.10
N VAL A 11 2.57 -4.36 -13.33
CA VAL A 11 3.61 -4.32 -12.31
C VAL A 11 3.80 -2.88 -11.86
N ILE A 12 3.77 -2.69 -10.55
CA ILE A 12 3.65 -1.38 -9.91
C ILE A 12 4.97 -0.62 -10.01
N SER A 13 5.06 0.18 -11.06
CA SER A 13 6.02 1.29 -11.23
C SER A 13 5.64 2.48 -10.36
N ASP A 14 5.49 2.22 -9.06
CA ASP A 14 5.31 3.25 -8.04
C ASP A 14 6.25 2.90 -6.89
N SER A 15 7.01 3.90 -6.43
CA SER A 15 7.94 3.75 -5.32
C SER A 15 7.24 3.07 -4.13
N ALA A 16 7.98 2.35 -3.28
CA ALA A 16 7.41 1.65 -2.12
C ALA A 16 6.43 2.53 -1.33
N LEU A 17 6.78 3.80 -1.18
CA LEU A 17 5.98 4.82 -0.52
C LEU A 17 4.69 5.20 -1.27
N LYS A 18 4.69 5.31 -2.60
CA LYS A 18 3.46 5.56 -3.36
C LYS A 18 2.51 4.36 -3.30
N SER A 19 3.05 3.14 -3.36
CA SER A 19 2.23 1.94 -3.19
C SER A 19 1.60 1.87 -1.80
N LEU A 20 2.35 2.23 -0.76
CA LEU A 20 1.85 2.35 0.61
C LEU A 20 0.75 3.40 0.71
N PHE A 21 0.99 4.59 0.12
CA PHE A 21 0.04 5.69 0.15
C PHE A 21 -1.35 5.26 -0.35
N ILE A 22 -1.37 4.57 -1.49
CA ILE A 22 -2.61 4.10 -2.11
C ILE A 22 -3.20 2.93 -1.35
N SER A 23 -2.41 1.90 -1.07
CA SER A 23 -2.90 0.67 -0.44
C SER A 23 -3.49 0.96 0.94
N HIS A 24 -2.82 1.78 1.75
CA HIS A 24 -3.32 2.20 3.06
C HIS A 24 -4.63 2.99 2.96
N ASN A 25 -4.72 3.94 2.03
CA ASN A 25 -5.94 4.72 1.88
C ASN A 25 -7.11 3.87 1.38
N ALA A 26 -6.87 2.98 0.42
CA ALA A 26 -7.87 2.02 -0.05
C ALA A 26 -8.33 1.12 1.09
N TYR A 27 -7.39 0.60 1.89
CA TYR A 27 -7.67 -0.22 3.06
C TYR A 27 -8.50 0.54 4.10
N CYS A 28 -8.07 1.72 4.53
CA CYS A 28 -8.75 2.49 5.58
C CYS A 28 -10.15 2.97 5.20
N LYS A 29 -10.41 3.19 3.90
CA LYS A 29 -11.73 3.59 3.39
C LYS A 29 -12.69 2.43 3.26
N TYR A 30 -12.18 1.24 2.96
CA TYR A 30 -13.01 0.05 2.76
C TYR A 30 -13.25 -0.72 4.06
N PHE A 31 -12.20 -0.89 4.87
CA PHE A 31 -12.30 -1.62 6.13
C PHE A 31 -12.77 -0.70 7.26
N ASP A 32 -13.76 -1.21 7.99
CA ASP A 32 -14.57 -0.47 8.96
C ASP A 32 -13.76 0.10 10.14
N SER A 33 -14.40 0.95 10.95
CA SER A 33 -13.80 1.56 12.15
C SER A 33 -13.36 0.56 13.25
N GLY A 34 -13.80 -0.70 13.18
CA GLY A 34 -13.46 -1.75 14.15
C GLY A 34 -12.15 -2.50 13.89
N VAL A 35 -11.46 -2.21 12.79
CA VAL A 35 -10.20 -2.83 12.41
C VAL A 35 -9.03 -1.99 12.95
N LYS A 36 -7.96 -2.60 13.46
CA LYS A 36 -6.85 -1.84 14.05
C LYS A 36 -6.07 -1.18 12.90
N LYS A 37 -6.39 0.07 12.62
CA LYS A 37 -5.83 0.73 11.44
C LYS A 37 -4.35 1.06 11.65
N ASN A 38 -3.52 0.74 10.67
CA ASN A 38 -2.11 1.13 10.62
C ASN A 38 -1.97 2.66 10.65
N PHE A 39 -0.78 3.17 10.99
CA PHE A 39 -0.48 4.60 10.89
C PHE A 39 -1.48 5.50 11.62
N GLY A 40 -1.92 5.08 12.82
CA GLY A 40 -2.93 5.79 13.63
C GLY A 40 -4.33 5.85 13.02
N GLY A 41 -4.59 5.15 11.91
CA GLY A 41 -5.85 5.14 11.18
C GLY A 41 -6.16 6.39 10.36
N GLY A 42 -5.22 7.33 10.30
CA GLY A 42 -5.34 8.53 9.48
C GLY A 42 -5.18 8.21 8.00
N LEU A 43 -5.98 8.86 7.15
CA LEU A 43 -5.76 8.81 5.71
C LEU A 43 -4.53 9.65 5.34
N PHE A 44 -3.74 9.14 4.40
CA PHE A 44 -2.66 9.90 3.81
C PHE A 44 -3.21 10.88 2.76
N THR A 45 -2.65 12.07 2.76
CA THR A 45 -2.96 13.17 1.85
C THR A 45 -1.67 13.83 1.42
N PHE A 46 -1.68 14.60 0.33
CA PHE A 46 -0.48 15.34 -0.07
C PHE A 46 0.02 16.31 1.01
N ASP A 47 -0.87 16.83 1.86
CA ASP A 47 -0.53 17.89 2.80
C ASP A 47 0.04 17.32 4.12
N ASN A 48 -0.39 16.12 4.54
CA ASN A 48 0.14 15.44 5.73
C ASN A 48 1.20 14.37 5.43
N TRP A 49 1.51 14.09 4.16
CA TRP A 49 2.35 12.94 3.80
C TRP A 49 3.75 12.98 4.42
N GLU A 50 4.40 14.15 4.41
CA GLU A 50 5.74 14.30 5.00
C GLU A 50 5.73 14.13 6.52
N GLU A 51 4.68 14.57 7.18
CA GLU A 51 4.50 14.43 8.62
C GLU A 51 4.29 12.95 8.98
N MET A 52 3.38 12.27 8.28
CA MET A 52 3.10 10.84 8.47
C MET A 52 4.35 9.98 8.24
N GLN A 53 5.20 10.32 7.27
CA GLN A 53 6.47 9.64 7.06
C GLN A 53 7.44 9.78 8.24
N LYS A 54 7.44 10.93 8.92
CA LYS A 54 8.30 11.18 10.08
C LYS A 54 7.77 10.46 11.32
N GLU A 55 6.47 10.60 11.58
CA GLU A 55 5.80 10.00 12.73
C GLU A 55 5.85 8.47 12.70
N TYR A 56 5.52 7.88 11.54
CA TYR A 56 5.41 6.43 11.39
C TYR A 56 6.60 5.81 10.64
N LYS A 57 7.77 6.44 10.72
CA LYS A 57 8.97 5.99 10.00
C LYS A 57 9.26 4.49 10.18
N LYS A 58 9.14 3.98 11.41
CA LYS A 58 9.39 2.57 11.73
C LYS A 58 8.42 1.64 10.98
N GLU A 59 7.12 1.93 11.01
CA GLU A 59 6.09 1.15 10.31
C GLU A 59 6.30 1.20 8.79
N MET A 60 6.72 2.35 8.25
CA MET A 60 7.03 2.49 6.83
C MET A 60 8.32 1.74 6.41
N ASP A 61 9.32 1.67 7.30
CA ASP A 61 10.53 0.89 7.06
C ASP A 61 10.22 -0.63 7.11
N ASP A 62 9.35 -1.06 8.03
CA ASP A 62 8.84 -2.44 8.06
C ASP A 62 8.03 -2.78 6.79
N TYR A 63 7.16 -1.87 6.36
CA TYR A 63 6.43 -2.02 5.09
C TYR A 63 7.39 -2.15 3.90
N ARG A 64 8.42 -1.29 3.83
CA ARG A 64 9.43 -1.33 2.76
C ARG A 64 10.17 -2.67 2.73
N ARG A 65 10.50 -3.21 3.91
CA ARG A 65 11.11 -4.54 4.04
C ARG A 65 10.16 -5.62 3.52
N LEU A 66 8.90 -5.62 3.94
CA LEU A 66 7.91 -6.61 3.49
C LEU A 66 7.61 -6.50 1.99
N ARG A 67 7.74 -5.32 1.39
CA ARG A 67 7.55 -5.12 -0.05
C ARG A 67 8.46 -5.99 -0.90
N SER A 68 9.64 -6.39 -0.40
CA SER A 68 10.52 -7.30 -1.16
C SER A 68 9.91 -8.68 -1.37
N TYR A 69 8.86 -9.02 -0.61
CA TYR A 69 8.19 -10.31 -0.69
C TYR A 69 6.96 -10.34 -1.60
N ILE A 70 6.60 -9.20 -2.20
CA ILE A 70 5.47 -9.08 -3.12
C ILE A 70 5.75 -9.84 -4.41
N GLU A 71 4.83 -10.72 -4.76
CA GLU A 71 4.79 -11.43 -6.04
C GLU A 71 3.53 -11.05 -6.83
N LEU A 72 2.46 -10.65 -6.14
CA LEU A 72 1.14 -10.41 -6.72
C LEU A 72 0.62 -9.01 -6.37
N SER A 73 -0.22 -8.45 -7.25
CA SER A 73 -0.86 -7.14 -7.01
C SER A 73 -1.76 -7.10 -5.76
N GLY A 74 -2.20 -8.26 -5.27
CA GLY A 74 -2.97 -8.38 -4.02
C GLY A 74 -2.13 -8.36 -2.75
N ASP A 75 -0.81 -8.53 -2.85
CA ASP A 75 0.07 -8.72 -1.69
C ASP A 75 0.21 -7.47 -0.83
N PHE A 76 -0.13 -6.28 -1.36
CA PHE A 76 -0.20 -5.06 -0.56
C PHE A 76 -1.23 -5.17 0.57
N PHE A 77 -2.34 -5.87 0.33
CA PHE A 77 -3.31 -6.15 1.38
C PHE A 77 -2.68 -7.02 2.47
N ALA A 78 -1.97 -8.09 2.06
CA ALA A 78 -1.29 -8.97 3.01
C ALA A 78 -0.25 -8.22 3.84
N ILE A 79 0.54 -7.32 3.24
CA ILE A 79 1.50 -6.48 3.98
C ILE A 79 0.78 -5.59 5.00
N LEU A 80 -0.30 -4.92 4.61
CA LEU A 80 -1.06 -4.07 5.53
C LEU A 80 -1.61 -4.87 6.71
N LYS A 81 -2.06 -6.09 6.48
CA LYS A 81 -2.53 -7.01 7.52
C LYS A 81 -1.39 -7.49 8.44
N VAL A 82 -0.22 -7.82 7.88
CA VAL A 82 0.99 -8.12 8.67
C VAL A 82 1.37 -6.93 9.57
N THR A 83 1.35 -5.72 9.03
CA THR A 83 1.65 -4.49 9.79
C THR A 83 0.62 -4.24 10.90
N GLU A 84 -0.66 -4.42 10.60
CA GLU A 84 -1.76 -4.22 11.57
C GLU A 84 -1.65 -5.17 12.75
N GLU A 85 -1.44 -6.45 12.44
CA GLU A 85 -1.38 -7.55 13.39
C GLU A 85 -0.01 -7.65 14.08
N GLN A 86 0.95 -6.81 13.66
CA GLN A 86 2.33 -6.78 14.15
C GLN A 86 3.02 -8.16 14.04
N ILE A 87 2.72 -8.87 12.95
CA ILE A 87 3.27 -10.20 12.69
C ILE A 87 4.71 -10.07 12.21
N GLN A 88 5.61 -10.86 12.80
CA GLN A 88 7.01 -10.89 12.40
C GLN A 88 7.22 -11.91 11.27
N ILE A 89 7.25 -11.42 10.03
CA ILE A 89 7.64 -12.20 8.86
C ILE A 89 9.15 -12.08 8.64
N LYS A 90 9.87 -13.21 8.61
CA LYS A 90 11.32 -13.28 8.51
C LYS A 90 11.80 -13.58 7.09
N ASP A 91 10.99 -14.26 6.30
CA ASP A 91 11.35 -14.68 4.94
C ASP A 91 10.14 -14.78 4.00
N GLN A 92 10.44 -15.09 2.73
CA GLN A 92 9.46 -15.23 1.65
C GLN A 92 8.44 -16.35 1.93
N GLN A 93 8.87 -17.46 2.53
CA GLN A 93 7.99 -18.62 2.74
C GLN A 93 6.97 -18.30 3.83
N GLU A 94 7.39 -17.65 4.91
CA GLU A 94 6.49 -17.14 5.95
C GLU A 94 5.47 -16.15 5.36
N PHE A 95 5.90 -15.26 4.47
CA PHE A 95 5.00 -14.31 3.80
C PHE A 95 3.95 -15.02 2.93
N ILE A 96 4.38 -15.96 2.08
CA ILE A 96 3.48 -16.74 1.22
C ILE A 96 2.50 -17.55 2.05
N ALA A 97 2.97 -18.18 3.14
CA ALA A 97 2.12 -18.95 4.04
C ALA A 97 1.03 -18.07 4.67
N TYR A 98 1.40 -16.88 5.16
CA TYR A 98 0.44 -15.91 5.70
C TYR A 98 -0.56 -15.45 4.64
N ARG A 99 -0.08 -15.03 3.46
CA ARG A 99 -0.92 -14.63 2.33
C ARG A 99 -1.96 -15.70 1.99
N ASN A 100 -1.53 -16.96 1.89
CA ASN A 100 -2.41 -18.06 1.51
C ASN A 100 -3.48 -18.37 2.57
N GLN A 101 -3.27 -17.96 3.83
CA GLN A 101 -4.25 -18.10 4.91
C GLN A 101 -5.29 -16.97 4.93
N LEU A 102 -4.97 -15.81 4.34
CA LEU A 102 -5.91 -14.70 4.26
C LEU A 102 -7.08 -15.06 3.34
N GLN A 103 -8.26 -15.21 3.93
CA GLN A 103 -9.51 -15.34 3.19
C GLN A 103 -9.97 -13.95 2.76
N PHE A 104 -9.55 -13.52 1.58
CA PHE A 104 -9.84 -12.18 1.07
C PHE A 104 -9.97 -12.15 -0.46
N ASP A 105 -10.86 -11.30 -0.96
CA ASP A 105 -11.04 -11.08 -2.40
C ASP A 105 -9.95 -10.14 -2.95
N TYR A 106 -8.87 -10.76 -3.42
CA TYR A 106 -7.73 -10.06 -4.01
C TYR A 106 -8.10 -9.24 -5.25
N HIS A 107 -9.09 -9.66 -6.04
CA HIS A 107 -9.55 -8.92 -7.20
C HIS A 107 -10.21 -7.62 -6.76
N PHE A 108 -11.06 -7.70 -5.74
CA PHE A 108 -11.76 -6.56 -5.19
C PHE A 108 -10.80 -5.48 -4.62
N PHE A 109 -9.78 -5.86 -3.83
CA PHE A 109 -8.81 -4.86 -3.35
C PHE A 109 -7.97 -4.26 -4.46
N ARG A 110 -7.64 -5.04 -5.50
CA ARG A 110 -6.95 -4.54 -6.67
C ARG A 110 -7.76 -3.43 -7.33
N GLU A 111 -9.07 -3.59 -7.50
CA GLU A 111 -9.94 -2.53 -8.02
C GLU A 111 -9.95 -1.29 -7.13
N LEU A 112 -10.05 -1.46 -5.80
CA LEU A 112 -9.98 -0.34 -4.86
C LEU A 112 -8.65 0.41 -4.95
N PHE A 113 -7.54 -0.32 -5.07
CA PHE A 113 -6.21 0.24 -5.23
C PHE A 113 -6.12 1.13 -6.47
N PHE A 114 -6.55 0.62 -7.63
CA PHE A 114 -6.48 1.39 -8.87
C PHE A 114 -7.41 2.60 -8.86
N LYS A 115 -8.62 2.46 -8.33
CA LYS A 115 -9.55 3.58 -8.16
C LYS A 115 -8.99 4.68 -7.26
N GLU A 116 -8.33 4.30 -6.18
CA GLU A 116 -7.69 5.25 -5.27
C GLU A 116 -6.47 5.92 -5.95
N LYS A 117 -5.67 5.16 -6.71
CA LYS A 117 -4.55 5.69 -7.49
C LYS A 117 -5.02 6.74 -8.52
N GLU A 118 -6.02 6.42 -9.32
CA GLU A 118 -6.59 7.33 -10.30
C GLU A 118 -7.06 8.63 -9.64
N LYS A 119 -7.79 8.53 -8.52
CA LYS A 119 -8.25 9.69 -7.76
C LYS A 119 -7.11 10.64 -7.37
N TRP A 120 -5.98 10.12 -6.90
CA TRP A 120 -4.85 10.97 -6.48
C TRP A 120 -4.08 11.54 -7.68
N GLN A 121 -3.98 10.79 -8.77
CA GLN A 121 -3.41 11.28 -10.03
C GLN A 121 -4.23 12.43 -10.61
N GLU A 122 -5.56 12.32 -10.61
CA GLU A 122 -6.47 13.39 -11.04
C GLU A 122 -6.42 14.60 -10.11
N LYS A 123 -6.34 14.38 -8.79
CA LYS A 123 -6.29 15.47 -7.80
C LYS A 123 -5.06 16.35 -7.99
N SER A 124 -3.90 15.77 -8.31
CA SER A 124 -2.74 16.53 -8.74
C SER A 124 -1.70 15.64 -9.41
N PHE A 125 -1.69 15.63 -10.74
CA PHE A 125 -0.66 14.93 -11.50
C PHE A 125 0.76 15.41 -11.11
N ARG A 126 0.92 16.72 -10.87
CA ARG A 126 2.21 17.29 -10.48
C ARG A 126 2.68 16.74 -9.14
N LYS A 127 1.87 16.83 -8.07
CA LYS A 127 2.25 16.33 -6.73
C LYS A 127 2.40 14.80 -6.69
N TRP A 128 1.74 14.09 -7.62
CA TRP A 128 1.87 12.64 -7.72
C TRP A 128 3.21 12.21 -8.31
N PHE A 129 3.74 12.96 -9.28
CA PHE A 129 4.96 12.59 -10.01
C PHE A 129 6.24 13.34 -9.58
N PHE A 130 6.10 14.56 -9.06
CA PHE A 130 7.19 15.44 -8.63
C PHE A 130 7.11 15.72 -7.14
#